data_AF-A0A2U1T430-F1
#
_entry.id   AF-A0A2U1T430-F1
#
_cell.length_a   1.000
_cell.length_b   1.000
_cell.length_c   1.000
_cell.angle_alpha   90.00
_cell.angle_beta   90.00
_cell.angle_gamma   90.00
#
_symmetry.space_group_name_H-M   'P 1'
#
loop_
_entity.id
_entity.type
_entity.pdbx_description
1 polymer ?
#
loop_
_entity_poly.entity_id
_entity_poly.type
_entity_poly.pdbx_seq_one_letter_code
_entity_poly.pdbx_strand_id
1 'polypeptide(L)'
;MTRTSRAAAFLAAATMALTVGTGIANAETIEHTYPETPKLNPKLPIVHTYHGSDHLRANVLNPEPVCNSGEDFRTTVYKVTDNFTPAGTISTTNTSNGTIPLTQDLNRTQSVSLSVNGGYAQTTSANLGVKDDNSEAGISHEIASNIGADFAYELSWTAGQTIGPYDVPAGHTGEATYGFRVLHMSGVQQFCKANGTWSTPTAWSALAPMKNEVQVSIYDDPADAPRDKGGPEHPEFNKVEPVRGTEAPDFSDVEANEALDLEPRLTTAAGKSEGFAGVVALRVKNVGTERYDVSQNPVRFRVEVGTVEGPEGVDRLNTAGRFNGAHVQDLGFDKASSTRVFEVTLSNPIDPGQEVLLGNLNFGDGNTSRGRIINDITVTQIGRAAGDTSTDNDWNVNSADITYTDGGKKHSGRF
;
A
#
# COMPACT_ATOMS: atom_id res chain seq x y z
N MET A 1 -37.56 -7.29 87.16
CA MET A 1 -38.95 -7.01 86.71
C MET A 1 -38.87 -6.28 85.38
N THR A 2 -39.43 -6.87 84.31
CA THR A 2 -40.08 -6.24 83.11
C THR A 2 -39.40 -5.01 82.47
N ARG A 3 -39.12 -4.91 81.16
CA ARG A 3 -39.85 -5.38 79.97
C ARG A 3 -38.99 -5.09 78.70
N THR A 4 -38.94 -6.07 77.80
CA THR A 4 -39.09 -6.00 76.34
C THR A 4 -38.60 -4.79 75.49
N SER A 5 -37.77 -5.16 74.50
CA SER A 5 -37.97 -5.02 73.04
C SER A 5 -37.44 -3.81 72.23
N ARG A 6 -36.55 -4.19 71.30
CA ARG A 6 -36.52 -3.92 69.84
C ARG A 6 -35.98 -2.58 69.31
N ALA A 7 -34.84 -2.75 68.63
CA ALA A 7 -34.63 -2.55 67.19
C ALA A 7 -34.15 -1.20 66.66
N ALA A 8 -33.10 -1.32 65.82
CA ALA A 8 -32.77 -0.54 64.63
C ALA A 8 -32.40 0.95 64.86
N ALA A 9 -31.54 1.60 64.10
CA ALA A 9 -30.63 1.30 63.01
C ALA A 9 -29.90 2.63 62.72
N PHE A 10 -28.61 2.56 62.35
CA PHE A 10 -27.86 3.49 61.49
C PHE A 10 -28.08 5.02 61.59
N LEU A 11 -27.02 5.78 61.89
CA LEU A 11 -26.15 6.43 60.88
C LEU A 11 -25.07 7.36 61.51
N ALA A 12 -23.85 7.18 61.00
CA ALA A 12 -22.82 8.17 60.70
C ALA A 12 -22.46 9.30 61.70
N ALA A 13 -21.23 9.23 62.21
CA ALA A 13 -20.37 10.39 62.38
C ALA A 13 -18.97 10.05 61.86
N ALA A 14 -18.49 10.90 60.96
CA ALA A 14 -17.25 10.80 60.23
C ALA A 14 -16.01 11.02 61.10
N THR A 15 -14.90 10.37 60.75
CA THR A 15 -13.57 11.00 60.75
C THR A 15 -12.68 10.28 59.74
N MET A 16 -12.18 11.07 58.78
CA MET A 16 -11.14 10.72 57.83
C MET A 16 -9.85 10.32 58.56
N ALA A 17 -9.15 9.32 58.03
CA ALA A 17 -7.70 9.28 58.08
C ALA A 17 -7.21 8.78 56.71
N LEU A 18 -6.65 9.72 55.95
CA LEU A 18 -5.92 9.46 54.73
C LEU A 18 -4.82 8.43 54.98
N THR A 19 -4.84 7.34 54.22
CA THR A 19 -3.60 6.69 53.80
C THR A 19 -3.59 6.70 52.28
N VAL A 20 -2.62 7.44 51.75
CA VAL A 20 -2.32 7.58 50.34
C VAL A 20 -1.86 6.21 49.85
N GLY A 21 -2.80 5.42 49.33
CA GLY A 21 -2.48 4.32 48.43
C GLY A 21 -2.15 4.94 47.09
N THR A 22 -0.86 5.08 46.78
CA THR A 22 -0.37 5.35 45.43
C THR A 22 -0.90 4.23 44.53
N GLY A 23 -2.01 4.50 43.85
CA GLY A 23 -2.47 3.67 42.76
C GLY A 23 -1.37 3.64 41.71
N ILE A 24 -0.77 2.47 41.54
CA ILE A 24 0.03 2.18 40.36
C ILE A 24 -0.98 2.21 39.22
N ALA A 25 -1.02 3.34 38.51
CA ALA A 25 -1.70 3.41 37.24
C ALA A 25 -0.93 2.48 36.30
N ASN A 26 -1.36 1.22 36.23
CA ASN A 26 -0.98 0.35 35.13
C ASN A 26 -1.61 0.97 33.90
N ALA A 27 -0.84 1.75 33.14
CA ALA A 27 -1.19 2.07 31.77
C ALA A 27 -1.17 0.74 31.03
N GLU A 28 -2.35 0.17 30.80
CA GLU A 28 -2.53 -0.96 29.91
C GLU A 28 -2.22 -0.44 28.50
N THR A 29 -1.02 -0.69 28.01
CA THR A 29 -0.65 -0.37 26.62
C THR A 29 -1.40 -1.35 25.72
N ILE A 30 -2.60 -0.96 25.29
CA ILE A 30 -3.34 -1.64 24.23
C ILE A 30 -2.75 -1.16 22.90
N GLU A 31 -1.90 -1.98 22.29
CA GLU A 31 -1.35 -1.72 20.96
C GLU A 31 -2.31 -2.28 19.90
N HIS A 32 -2.84 -1.41 19.06
CA HIS A 32 -3.62 -1.78 17.89
C HIS A 32 -2.74 -1.66 16.65
N THR A 33 -2.59 -2.74 15.87
CA THR A 33 -1.89 -2.71 14.57
C THR A 33 -2.92 -2.82 13.46
N TYR A 34 -3.08 -1.76 12.66
CA TYR A 34 -3.95 -1.77 11.49
C TYR A 34 -3.12 -1.80 10.19
N PRO A 35 -3.45 -2.65 9.21
CA PRO A 35 -2.76 -2.68 7.91
C PRO A 35 -3.33 -1.61 6.97
N GLU A 36 -3.39 -0.35 7.39
CA GLU A 36 -4.05 0.70 6.61
C GLU A 36 -3.00 1.72 6.16
N THR A 37 -2.79 1.76 4.85
CA THR A 37 -1.93 2.65 4.06
C THR A 37 -0.46 2.21 3.87
N PRO A 38 -0.03 1.93 2.63
CA PRO A 38 1.39 1.80 2.30
C PRO A 38 2.14 3.11 2.60
N LYS A 39 3.31 3.04 3.26
CA LYS A 39 4.23 4.18 3.33
C LYS A 39 4.47 4.71 1.92
N LEU A 40 4.17 5.99 1.68
CA LEU A 40 4.32 6.59 0.37
C LEU A 40 5.81 6.63 0.01
N ASN A 41 6.20 5.83 -0.98
CA ASN A 41 7.55 5.85 -1.53
C ASN A 41 7.47 6.57 -2.87
N PRO A 42 8.09 7.76 -3.03
CA PRO A 42 8.02 8.53 -4.28
C PRO A 42 8.66 7.80 -5.47
N LYS A 43 9.43 6.72 -5.23
CA LYS A 43 9.98 5.86 -6.27
C LYS A 43 9.01 4.78 -6.76
N LEU A 44 7.79 4.71 -6.22
CA LEU A 44 6.75 3.78 -6.64
C LEU A 44 5.65 4.49 -7.45
N PRO A 45 5.00 3.79 -8.40
CA PRO A 45 5.22 2.39 -8.75
C PRO A 45 6.49 2.14 -9.57
N ILE A 46 7.06 0.95 -9.43
CA ILE A 46 8.10 0.44 -10.32
C ILE A 46 7.45 -0.49 -11.32
N VAL A 47 7.57 -0.16 -12.60
CA VAL A 47 7.10 -1.00 -13.70
C VAL A 47 8.30 -1.74 -14.28
N HIS A 48 8.23 -3.06 -14.29
CA HIS A 48 9.19 -3.93 -14.95
C HIS A 48 8.48 -4.76 -16.01
N THR A 49 9.06 -4.83 -17.20
CA THR A 49 8.56 -5.65 -18.30
C THR A 49 9.62 -6.64 -18.72
N TYR A 50 9.31 -7.92 -18.61
CA TYR A 50 10.09 -8.99 -19.22
C TYR A 50 9.63 -9.18 -20.66
N HIS A 51 10.59 -9.15 -21.58
CA HIS A 51 10.37 -9.47 -22.99
C HIS A 51 11.06 -10.77 -23.36
N GLY A 52 10.33 -11.69 -24.02
CA GLY A 52 10.95 -12.91 -24.55
C GLY A 52 11.69 -12.70 -25.86
N SER A 53 11.40 -11.61 -26.56
CA SER A 53 12.01 -11.21 -27.83
C SER A 53 12.68 -9.83 -27.70
N ASP A 54 13.67 -9.55 -28.54
CA ASP A 54 14.37 -8.27 -28.62
C ASP A 54 13.54 -7.14 -29.27
N HIS A 55 12.41 -7.46 -29.89
CA HIS A 55 11.51 -6.49 -30.53
C HIS A 55 10.04 -6.87 -30.38
N LEU A 56 9.17 -5.86 -30.51
CA LEU A 56 7.72 -6.06 -30.64
C LEU A 56 7.40 -6.63 -32.02
N ARG A 57 6.66 -7.73 -32.05
CA ARG A 57 6.26 -8.41 -33.28
C ARG A 57 4.97 -7.80 -33.82
N ALA A 58 4.87 -7.78 -35.14
CA ALA A 58 3.64 -7.38 -35.82
C ALA A 58 2.46 -8.22 -35.31
N ASN A 59 1.32 -7.58 -35.05
CA ASN A 59 0.12 -8.24 -34.55
C ASN A 59 -1.06 -7.98 -35.50
N VAL A 60 -1.71 -9.06 -35.93
CA VAL A 60 -2.83 -8.98 -36.90
C VAL A 60 -4.10 -8.37 -36.27
N LEU A 61 -4.27 -8.52 -34.96
CA LEU A 61 -5.45 -8.05 -34.23
C LEU A 61 -5.29 -6.62 -33.72
N ASN A 62 -4.07 -6.09 -33.71
CA ASN A 62 -3.75 -4.76 -33.23
C ASN A 62 -2.54 -4.23 -34.01
N PRO A 63 -2.70 -3.18 -34.85
CA PRO A 63 -1.61 -2.66 -35.67
C PRO A 63 -0.46 -2.07 -34.83
N GLU A 64 -0.72 -1.72 -33.58
CA GLU A 64 0.25 -1.14 -32.67
C GLU A 64 0.23 -1.87 -31.30
N PRO A 65 0.75 -3.10 -31.24
CA PRO A 65 0.84 -3.86 -30.01
C PRO A 65 1.86 -3.21 -29.05
N VAL A 66 1.62 -3.33 -27.75
CA VAL A 66 2.55 -2.86 -26.69
C VAL A 66 3.30 -4.00 -26.02
N CYS A 67 3.05 -5.24 -26.43
CA CYS A 67 3.68 -6.45 -25.91
C CYS A 67 3.51 -7.63 -26.89
N ASN A 68 4.36 -8.65 -26.73
CA ASN A 68 4.29 -9.92 -27.47
C ASN A 68 3.50 -10.99 -26.71
N SER A 69 2.43 -11.49 -27.33
CA SER A 69 1.58 -12.51 -26.70
C SER A 69 2.33 -13.82 -26.49
N GLY A 70 2.21 -14.38 -25.28
CA GLY A 70 2.83 -15.65 -24.90
C GLY A 70 4.30 -15.57 -24.49
N GLU A 71 4.92 -14.39 -24.61
CA GLU A 71 6.34 -14.17 -24.30
C GLU A 71 6.52 -13.12 -23.21
N ASP A 72 5.72 -12.04 -23.26
CA ASP A 72 5.95 -10.87 -22.44
C ASP A 72 5.08 -10.83 -21.19
N PHE A 73 5.68 -10.36 -20.09
CA PHE A 73 5.05 -10.18 -18.79
C PHE A 73 5.40 -8.81 -18.22
N ARG A 74 4.43 -8.15 -17.58
CA ARG A 74 4.63 -6.87 -16.89
C ARG A 74 4.33 -7.04 -15.41
N THR A 75 5.28 -6.65 -14.57
CA THR A 75 5.13 -6.61 -13.12
C THR A 75 5.18 -5.16 -12.67
N THR A 76 4.18 -4.71 -11.92
CA THR A 76 4.18 -3.37 -11.32
C THR A 76 4.14 -3.48 -9.81
N VAL A 77 5.15 -2.92 -9.15
CA VAL A 77 5.30 -2.94 -7.69
C VAL A 77 4.85 -1.61 -7.11
N TYR A 78 3.88 -1.67 -6.20
CA TYR A 78 3.29 -0.49 -5.56
C TYR A 78 3.57 -0.39 -4.06
N LYS A 79 4.11 -1.46 -3.47
CA LYS A 79 4.51 -1.49 -2.05
C LYS A 79 5.80 -2.27 -1.90
N VAL A 80 6.73 -1.66 -1.16
CA VAL A 80 7.99 -2.28 -0.75
C VAL A 80 8.15 -2.05 0.75
N THR A 81 8.35 -3.12 1.51
CA THR A 81 8.64 -3.04 2.94
C THR A 81 9.93 -3.78 3.25
N ASP A 82 10.81 -3.10 3.97
CA ASP A 82 12.06 -3.64 4.48
C ASP A 82 11.85 -4.06 5.93
N ASN A 83 11.91 -5.37 6.17
CA ASN A 83 11.58 -5.98 7.45
C ASN A 83 12.73 -6.83 7.95
N PHE A 84 12.91 -6.87 9.27
CA PHE A 84 13.75 -7.85 9.93
C PHE A 84 12.91 -9.09 10.28
N THR A 85 13.27 -10.25 9.75
CA THR A 85 12.66 -11.54 10.08
C THR A 85 13.53 -12.27 11.09
N PRO A 86 13.13 -12.37 12.37
CA PRO A 86 13.94 -13.02 13.40
C PRO A 86 14.05 -14.54 13.16
N ALA A 87 15.25 -15.07 13.28
CA ALA A 87 15.53 -16.51 13.20
C ALA A 87 15.78 -17.13 14.59
N GLY A 88 16.24 -16.33 15.55
CA GLY A 88 16.38 -16.68 16.95
C GLY A 88 16.85 -15.50 17.80
N THR A 89 16.66 -15.62 19.12
CA THR A 89 17.02 -14.60 20.11
C THR A 89 17.85 -15.20 21.22
N ILE A 90 18.88 -14.47 21.64
CA ILE A 90 19.76 -14.83 22.74
C ILE A 90 19.70 -13.70 23.76
N SER A 91 19.68 -14.01 25.05
CA SER A 91 19.64 -12.98 26.09
C SER A 91 20.47 -13.36 27.31
N THR A 92 20.97 -12.33 28.00
CA THR A 92 21.67 -12.47 29.28
C THR A 92 21.36 -11.28 30.17
N THR A 93 21.14 -11.53 31.46
CA THR A 93 20.99 -10.48 32.47
C THR A 93 22.27 -10.40 33.28
N ASN A 94 22.92 -9.23 33.25
CA ASN A 94 24.16 -9.01 33.96
C ASN A 94 23.92 -8.64 35.42
N THR A 95 23.97 -9.65 36.28
CA THR A 95 23.86 -9.50 37.75
C THR A 95 25.20 -9.22 38.43
N SER A 96 26.28 -9.04 37.67
CA SER A 96 27.62 -8.74 38.19
C SER A 96 27.87 -7.23 38.30
N ASN A 97 29.01 -6.84 38.89
CA ASN A 97 29.41 -5.44 39.06
C ASN A 97 30.22 -4.88 37.88
N GLY A 98 30.45 -5.66 36.82
CA GLY A 98 31.23 -5.26 35.65
C GLY A 98 30.52 -5.62 34.36
N THR A 99 31.00 -5.13 33.22
CA THR A 99 30.42 -5.46 31.90
C THR A 99 30.71 -6.92 31.55
N ILE A 100 29.71 -7.64 31.02
CA ILE A 100 29.85 -9.02 30.55
C ILE A 100 29.58 -9.12 29.04
N PRO A 101 30.24 -10.03 28.30
CA PRO A 101 29.94 -10.24 26.89
C PRO A 101 28.70 -11.14 26.71
N LEU A 102 27.77 -10.72 25.88
CA LEU A 102 26.71 -11.56 25.30
C LEU A 102 27.24 -12.22 24.03
N THR A 103 27.40 -13.54 24.06
CA THR A 103 27.87 -14.35 22.92
C THR A 103 27.17 -15.70 22.90
N GLN A 104 26.87 -16.23 21.70
CA GLN A 104 26.37 -17.60 21.55
C GLN A 104 26.78 -18.22 20.21
N ASP A 105 27.18 -19.48 20.23
CA ASP A 105 27.37 -20.30 19.04
C ASP A 105 26.05 -20.94 18.59
N LEU A 106 25.73 -20.80 17.31
CA LEU A 106 24.52 -21.36 16.73
C LEU A 106 24.60 -22.87 16.64
N ASN A 107 23.61 -23.57 17.17
CA ASN A 107 23.54 -25.04 17.13
C ASN A 107 22.74 -25.58 15.93
N ARG A 108 22.08 -24.70 15.17
CA ARG A 108 21.19 -25.04 14.05
C ARG A 108 21.36 -24.05 12.92
N THR A 109 21.26 -24.58 11.70
CA THR A 109 21.20 -23.76 10.50
C THR A 109 19.77 -23.28 10.28
N GLN A 110 19.60 -21.99 10.03
CA GLN A 110 18.34 -21.38 9.58
C GLN A 110 18.60 -20.73 8.23
N SER A 111 17.68 -20.84 7.28
CA SER A 111 17.79 -20.17 5.98
C SER A 111 16.49 -19.44 5.60
N VAL A 112 16.65 -18.44 4.74
CA VAL A 112 15.55 -17.76 4.07
C VAL A 112 15.89 -17.73 2.58
N SER A 113 14.91 -18.02 1.75
CA SER A 113 15.06 -18.00 0.30
C SER A 113 14.15 -16.98 -0.34
N LEU A 114 14.54 -16.55 -1.53
CA LEU A 114 13.69 -15.78 -2.43
C LEU A 114 12.41 -16.57 -2.68
N SER A 115 11.27 -15.94 -2.43
CA SER A 115 9.97 -16.50 -2.80
C SER A 115 9.18 -15.48 -3.61
N VAL A 116 8.49 -15.96 -4.65
CA VAL A 116 7.60 -15.16 -5.49
C VAL A 116 6.27 -15.88 -5.54
N ASN A 117 5.19 -15.18 -5.20
CA ASN A 117 3.84 -15.70 -5.12
C ASN A 117 2.89 -14.88 -5.98
N GLY A 118 2.03 -15.58 -6.72
CA GLY A 118 1.04 -14.96 -7.60
C GLY A 118 1.61 -14.59 -8.98
N GLY A 119 0.70 -14.24 -9.89
CA GLY A 119 1.02 -13.94 -11.28
C GLY A 119 0.75 -15.08 -12.28
N TYR A 120 0.68 -14.71 -13.56
CA TYR A 120 0.47 -15.65 -14.68
C TYR A 120 1.75 -16.39 -15.06
N ALA A 121 2.91 -15.82 -14.73
CA ALA A 121 4.19 -16.50 -14.84
C ALA A 121 4.34 -17.51 -13.69
N GLN A 122 3.61 -18.63 -13.72
CA GLN A 122 3.98 -19.79 -12.90
C GLN A 122 5.23 -20.52 -13.42
N THR A 123 5.87 -19.98 -14.47
CA THR A 123 7.20 -20.40 -14.88
C THR A 123 8.24 -19.74 -13.99
N THR A 124 8.84 -20.56 -13.13
CA THR A 124 10.00 -20.28 -12.28
C THR A 124 11.08 -19.48 -13.01
N SER A 125 11.23 -19.69 -14.33
CA SER A 125 12.22 -19.02 -15.20
C SER A 125 12.05 -17.52 -15.36
N ALA A 126 10.83 -16.98 -15.50
CA ALA A 126 10.64 -15.54 -15.68
C ALA A 126 10.74 -14.79 -14.34
N ASN A 127 10.19 -15.35 -13.27
CA ASN A 127 10.19 -14.72 -11.94
C ASN A 127 11.55 -14.82 -11.21
N LEU A 128 12.28 -15.92 -11.38
CA LEU A 128 13.54 -16.21 -10.67
C LEU A 128 14.78 -16.23 -11.59
N GLY A 129 14.60 -16.20 -12.91
CA GLY A 129 15.67 -16.34 -13.90
C GLY A 129 15.92 -17.80 -14.25
N VAL A 130 16.32 -18.08 -15.49
CA VAL A 130 16.90 -19.38 -15.87
C VAL A 130 18.36 -19.37 -15.42
N LYS A 131 18.80 -20.40 -14.68
CA LYS A 131 20.22 -20.75 -14.58
C LYS A 131 20.67 -21.30 -15.93
N ASP A 132 20.92 -20.44 -16.90
CA ASP A 132 21.71 -20.79 -18.08
C ASP A 132 22.81 -19.74 -18.24
N ASP A 133 23.98 -20.18 -18.70
CA ASP A 133 25.31 -19.57 -18.54
C ASP A 133 25.51 -18.15 -19.13
N ASN A 134 24.44 -17.43 -19.53
CA ASN A 134 24.47 -16.04 -19.99
C ASN A 134 23.15 -15.25 -19.84
N SER A 135 22.15 -15.72 -19.06
CA SER A 135 20.91 -14.96 -18.82
C SER A 135 20.81 -14.48 -17.37
N GLU A 136 21.14 -13.22 -17.13
CA GLU A 136 21.15 -12.62 -15.81
C GLU A 136 19.75 -12.17 -15.37
N ALA A 137 19.39 -12.53 -14.14
CA ALA A 137 18.33 -11.95 -13.31
C ALA A 137 16.86 -12.26 -13.68
N GLY A 138 16.10 -12.87 -12.76
CA GLY A 138 14.63 -12.94 -12.86
C GLY A 138 13.97 -11.58 -12.59
N ILE A 139 12.68 -11.43 -12.90
CA ILE A 139 11.91 -10.18 -12.67
C ILE A 139 12.09 -9.62 -11.25
N SER A 140 12.05 -10.49 -10.23
CA SER A 140 12.24 -10.08 -8.83
C SER A 140 13.65 -9.55 -8.57
N HIS A 141 14.66 -10.06 -9.28
CA HIS A 141 16.04 -9.60 -9.19
C HIS A 141 16.23 -8.22 -9.78
N GLU A 142 15.73 -8.01 -10.99
CA GLU A 142 15.83 -6.72 -11.67
C GLU A 142 15.10 -5.61 -10.90
N ILE A 143 13.92 -5.91 -10.36
CA ILE A 143 13.18 -4.95 -9.51
C ILE A 143 13.97 -4.61 -8.25
N ALA A 144 14.53 -5.61 -7.56
CA ALA A 144 15.35 -5.39 -6.36
C ALA A 144 16.62 -4.56 -6.68
N SER A 145 17.27 -4.82 -7.81
CA SER A 145 18.41 -4.03 -8.27
C SER A 145 18.01 -2.58 -8.59
N ASN A 146 16.86 -2.37 -9.25
CA ASN A 146 16.34 -1.03 -9.56
C ASN A 146 16.03 -0.18 -8.32
N ILE A 147 15.70 -0.80 -7.18
CA ILE A 147 15.54 -0.08 -5.91
C ILE A 147 16.84 0.07 -5.12
N GLY A 148 17.97 -0.37 -5.69
CA GLY A 148 19.29 -0.33 -5.04
C GLY A 148 19.44 -1.37 -3.93
N ALA A 149 18.68 -2.45 -3.96
CA ALA A 149 18.78 -3.55 -3.02
C ALA A 149 19.65 -4.66 -3.61
N ASP A 150 20.81 -4.89 -2.99
CA ASP A 150 21.54 -6.14 -3.16
C ASP A 150 20.80 -7.22 -2.38
N PHE A 151 20.34 -8.25 -3.08
CA PHE A 151 19.62 -9.37 -2.47
C PHE A 151 20.23 -10.69 -2.91
N ALA A 152 20.08 -11.70 -2.07
CA ALA A 152 20.55 -13.05 -2.30
C ALA A 152 19.37 -13.99 -2.56
N TYR A 153 19.55 -14.95 -3.46
CA TYR A 153 18.57 -16.01 -3.70
C TYR A 153 18.31 -16.87 -2.46
N GLU A 154 19.33 -17.04 -1.63
CA GLU A 154 19.24 -17.72 -0.35
C GLU A 154 20.27 -17.10 0.62
N LEU A 155 19.84 -16.90 1.86
CA LEU A 155 20.72 -16.56 2.98
C LEU A 155 20.57 -17.62 4.05
N SER A 156 21.66 -17.88 4.76
CA SER A 156 21.61 -18.78 5.91
C SER A 156 22.48 -18.28 7.07
N TRP A 157 22.01 -18.56 8.27
CA TRP A 157 22.81 -18.63 9.49
C TRP A 157 23.22 -20.08 9.65
N THR A 158 24.51 -20.39 9.58
CA THR A 158 25.01 -21.77 9.64
C THR A 158 25.32 -22.17 11.08
N ALA A 159 25.04 -23.42 11.43
CA ALA A 159 25.49 -23.99 12.70
C ALA A 159 27.02 -23.85 12.86
N GLY A 160 27.46 -23.42 14.04
CA GLY A 160 28.85 -23.13 14.38
C GLY A 160 29.26 -21.67 14.17
N GLN A 161 28.40 -20.80 13.61
CA GLN A 161 28.64 -19.36 13.61
C GLN A 161 28.40 -18.77 15.00
N THR A 162 29.23 -17.81 15.39
CA THR A 162 29.12 -17.11 16.68
C THR A 162 28.41 -15.78 16.50
N ILE A 163 27.41 -15.51 17.35
CA ILE A 163 26.76 -14.21 17.51
C ILE A 163 27.44 -13.47 18.65
N GLY A 164 27.87 -12.22 18.44
CA GLY A 164 28.59 -11.41 19.43
C GLY A 164 30.12 -11.56 19.34
N PRO A 165 30.88 -11.12 20.36
CA PRO A 165 30.41 -10.62 21.66
C PRO A 165 29.82 -9.20 21.60
N TYR A 166 28.79 -8.95 22.42
CA TYR A 166 28.24 -7.61 22.67
C TYR A 166 28.32 -7.26 24.17
N ASP A 167 28.69 -6.03 24.48
CA ASP A 167 28.88 -5.59 25.87
C ASP A 167 27.54 -5.35 26.57
N VAL A 168 27.31 -6.06 27.69
CA VAL A 168 26.13 -5.88 28.55
C VAL A 168 26.57 -5.23 29.86
N PRO A 169 26.21 -3.95 30.13
CA PRO A 169 26.55 -3.25 31.36
C PRO A 169 26.00 -3.92 32.62
N ALA A 170 26.62 -3.64 33.77
CA ALA A 170 26.15 -4.13 35.06
C ALA A 170 24.71 -3.69 35.34
N GLY A 171 23.87 -4.60 35.84
CA GLY A 171 22.47 -4.33 36.17
C GLY A 171 21.50 -4.33 34.99
N HIS A 172 21.96 -4.55 33.76
CA HIS A 172 21.13 -4.53 32.56
C HIS A 172 20.93 -5.94 31.98
N THR A 173 19.88 -6.11 31.18
CA THR A 173 19.67 -7.28 30.32
C THR A 173 20.06 -6.93 28.89
N GLY A 174 20.95 -7.73 28.31
CA GLY A 174 21.28 -7.67 26.90
C GLY A 174 20.53 -8.74 26.13
N GLU A 175 19.97 -8.37 24.98
CA GLU A 175 19.29 -9.27 24.06
C GLU A 175 19.85 -9.07 22.65
N ALA A 176 20.22 -10.14 21.98
CA ALA A 176 20.64 -10.13 20.59
C ALA A 176 19.74 -11.08 19.78
N THR A 177 18.96 -10.50 18.89
CA THR A 177 18.10 -11.26 17.97
C THR A 177 18.80 -11.32 16.62
N TYR A 178 19.12 -12.52 16.16
CA TYR A 178 19.69 -12.75 14.84
C TYR A 178 18.61 -13.20 13.87
N GLY A 179 18.76 -12.78 12.62
CA GLY A 179 17.74 -13.02 11.61
C GLY A 179 18.18 -12.52 10.25
N PHE A 180 17.19 -12.24 9.41
CA PHE A 180 17.39 -11.82 8.04
C PHE A 180 16.70 -10.49 7.81
N ARG A 181 17.42 -9.55 7.22
CA ARG A 181 16.78 -8.39 6.61
C ARG A 181 16.20 -8.84 5.27
N VAL A 182 14.89 -8.71 5.11
CA VAL A 182 14.15 -9.15 3.94
C VAL A 182 13.36 -7.99 3.37
N LEU A 183 13.31 -7.95 2.04
CA LEU A 183 12.50 -7.01 1.31
C LEU A 183 11.22 -7.72 0.85
N HIS A 184 10.07 -7.27 1.34
CA HIS A 184 8.78 -7.70 0.82
C HIS A 184 8.28 -6.71 -0.22
N MET A 185 8.03 -7.21 -1.41
CA MET A 185 7.46 -6.47 -2.52
C MET A 185 6.03 -6.96 -2.76
N SER A 186 5.11 -6.03 -3.00
CA SER A 186 3.74 -6.34 -3.37
C SER A 186 3.31 -5.47 -4.55
N GLY A 187 2.60 -6.10 -5.46
CA GLY A 187 2.29 -5.52 -6.75
C GLY A 187 1.26 -6.32 -7.52
N VAL A 188 1.29 -6.14 -8.82
CA VAL A 188 0.49 -6.91 -9.77
C VAL A 188 1.31 -7.40 -10.93
N GLN A 189 0.87 -8.49 -11.55
CA GLN A 189 1.44 -9.01 -12.78
C GLN A 189 0.38 -9.11 -13.88
N GLN A 190 0.80 -8.85 -15.10
CA GLN A 190 0.00 -8.92 -16.32
C GLN A 190 0.74 -9.77 -17.35
N PHE A 191 -0.01 -10.52 -18.14
CA PHE A 191 0.52 -11.19 -19.34
C PHE A 191 0.04 -10.47 -20.58
N CYS A 192 0.76 -10.65 -21.69
CA CYS A 192 0.34 -10.09 -22.95
C CYS A 192 -0.75 -10.93 -23.63
N LYS A 193 -1.92 -10.31 -23.89
CA LYS A 193 -3.04 -10.95 -24.59
C LYS A 193 -2.73 -11.10 -26.09
N ALA A 194 -3.53 -11.92 -26.77
CA ALA A 194 -3.39 -12.19 -28.21
C ALA A 194 -3.43 -10.92 -29.09
N ASN A 195 -4.09 -9.85 -28.64
CA ASN A 195 -4.14 -8.56 -29.33
C ASN A 195 -3.00 -7.60 -28.95
N GLY A 196 -1.93 -8.06 -28.31
CA GLY A 196 -0.79 -7.23 -27.98
C GLY A 196 -1.09 -6.15 -26.93
N THR A 197 -2.05 -6.39 -26.03
CA THR A 197 -2.34 -5.50 -24.89
C THR A 197 -2.24 -6.27 -23.58
N TRP A 198 -1.92 -5.59 -22.49
CA TRP A 198 -1.80 -6.17 -21.17
C TRP A 198 -3.16 -6.66 -20.64
N SER A 199 -3.14 -7.84 -20.01
CA SER A 199 -4.29 -8.44 -19.35
C SER A 199 -4.75 -7.64 -18.13
N THR A 200 -5.93 -7.97 -17.58
CA THR A 200 -6.29 -7.49 -16.24
C THR A 200 -5.23 -7.95 -15.22
N PRO A 201 -4.76 -7.06 -14.32
CA PRO A 201 -3.71 -7.40 -13.37
C PRO A 201 -4.17 -8.42 -12.31
N THR A 202 -3.28 -9.37 -12.00
CA THR A 202 -3.42 -10.32 -10.89
C THR A 202 -2.41 -9.99 -9.78
N ALA A 203 -2.75 -10.31 -8.54
CA ALA A 203 -1.88 -10.02 -7.40
C ALA A 203 -0.54 -10.75 -7.54
N TRP A 204 0.53 -10.04 -7.20
CA TRP A 204 1.90 -10.53 -7.21
C TRP A 204 2.62 -10.07 -5.95
N SER A 205 3.46 -10.92 -5.39
CA SER A 205 4.29 -10.58 -4.24
C SER A 205 5.61 -11.32 -4.29
N ALA A 206 6.64 -10.74 -3.70
CA ALA A 206 7.94 -11.37 -3.56
C ALA A 206 8.56 -11.05 -2.19
N LEU A 207 9.30 -12.01 -1.66
CA LEU A 207 10.17 -11.85 -0.50
C LEU A 207 11.60 -12.07 -0.97
N ALA A 208 12.43 -11.03 -0.92
CA ALA A 208 13.83 -11.05 -1.33
C ALA A 208 14.76 -10.90 -0.11
N PRO A 209 15.55 -11.93 0.23
CA PRO A 209 16.56 -11.86 1.29
C PRO A 209 17.68 -10.86 0.96
N MET A 210 17.98 -9.90 1.85
CA MET A 210 19.05 -8.92 1.59
C MET A 210 20.35 -9.28 2.29
N LYS A 211 20.31 -9.47 3.61
CA LYS A 211 21.48 -9.80 4.41
C LYS A 211 21.12 -10.48 5.72
N ASN A 212 22.09 -11.17 6.30
CA ASN A 212 22.06 -11.56 7.70
C ASN A 212 22.18 -10.31 8.56
N GLU A 213 21.39 -10.23 9.63
CA GLU A 213 21.37 -9.08 10.53
C GLU A 213 21.24 -9.55 11.99
N VAL A 214 21.87 -8.82 12.91
CA VAL A 214 21.73 -9.02 14.35
C VAL A 214 21.30 -7.68 14.96
N GLN A 215 20.18 -7.68 15.66
CA GLN A 215 19.67 -6.52 16.40
C GLN A 215 19.97 -6.73 17.88
N VAL A 216 20.70 -5.77 18.46
CA VAL A 216 21.14 -5.83 19.86
C VAL A 216 20.43 -4.76 20.66
N SER A 217 19.90 -5.16 21.81
CA SER A 217 19.10 -4.33 22.70
C SER A 217 19.59 -4.50 24.12
N ILE A 218 19.63 -3.39 24.87
CA ILE A 218 20.04 -3.36 26.28
C ILE A 218 18.93 -2.64 27.04
N TYR A 219 18.39 -3.28 28.07
CA TYR A 219 17.26 -2.76 28.84
C TYR A 219 17.34 -3.14 30.33
N ASP A 220 16.70 -2.33 31.18
CA ASP A 220 16.68 -2.52 32.63
C ASP A 220 15.55 -3.46 33.08
N ASP A 221 14.34 -3.31 32.50
CA ASP A 221 13.16 -4.13 32.78
C ASP A 221 12.75 -4.96 31.55
N PRO A 222 12.34 -6.23 31.67
CA PRO A 222 11.76 -7.01 30.56
C PRO A 222 10.54 -6.35 29.87
N ALA A 223 9.84 -5.44 30.52
CA ALA A 223 8.80 -4.61 29.92
C ALA A 223 9.36 -3.57 28.94
N ASP A 224 10.62 -3.17 29.11
CA ASP A 224 11.36 -2.27 28.25
C ASP A 224 12.07 -2.98 27.10
N ALA A 225 12.05 -4.32 27.07
CA ALA A 225 12.52 -5.09 25.94
C ALA A 225 11.89 -4.54 24.65
N PRO A 226 12.68 -4.29 23.59
CA PRO A 226 12.13 -3.92 22.30
C PRO A 226 11.36 -5.11 21.78
N ARG A 227 10.07 -5.12 22.09
CA ARG A 227 9.09 -5.86 21.30
C ARG A 227 9.15 -5.25 19.91
N ASP A 228 8.75 -6.03 18.91
CA ASP A 228 8.28 -5.49 17.64
C ASP A 228 6.98 -4.71 17.95
N LYS A 229 7.13 -3.61 18.69
CA LYS A 229 6.15 -2.56 18.89
C LYS A 229 6.12 -1.99 17.50
N GLY A 230 5.28 -2.57 16.61
CA GLY A 230 5.19 -2.15 15.22
C GLY A 230 5.33 -0.65 15.23
N GLY A 231 6.48 -0.16 14.71
CA GLY A 231 7.09 1.10 15.16
C GLY A 231 6.03 2.18 15.31
N PRO A 232 6.13 3.08 16.31
CA PRO A 232 5.04 4.00 16.68
C PRO A 232 4.33 4.40 15.41
N GLU A 233 3.03 4.11 15.30
CA GLU A 233 2.24 4.54 14.15
C GLU A 233 2.66 5.98 13.93
N HIS A 234 3.44 6.24 12.88
CA HIS A 234 3.83 7.58 12.58
C HIS A 234 2.65 8.04 11.76
N PRO A 235 1.66 8.73 12.38
CA PRO A 235 0.43 9.07 11.70
C PRO A 235 0.67 9.95 10.48
N GLU A 236 1.88 10.52 10.33
CA GLU A 236 2.31 11.29 9.18
C GLU A 236 2.87 10.43 8.02
N PHE A 237 3.54 9.30 8.27
CA PHE A 237 4.13 8.47 7.19
C PHE A 237 3.12 7.58 6.45
N ASN A 238 1.91 7.44 7.00
CA ASN A 238 0.82 6.62 6.44
C ASN A 238 -0.34 7.49 5.93
N LYS A 239 -0.17 8.81 5.83
CA LYS A 239 -1.18 9.70 5.25
C LYS A 239 -0.78 10.07 3.85
N VAL A 240 -1.61 9.64 2.91
CA VAL A 240 -1.58 10.19 1.58
C VAL A 240 -2.40 11.46 1.60
N GLU A 241 -1.74 12.61 1.51
CA GLU A 241 -2.44 13.89 1.45
C GLU A 241 -3.32 13.94 0.18
N PRO A 242 -4.59 14.36 0.30
CA PRO A 242 -5.44 14.62 -0.84
C PRO A 242 -4.84 15.70 -1.73
N VAL A 243 -4.87 15.50 -3.05
CA VAL A 243 -4.52 16.54 -4.03
C VAL A 243 -5.72 17.39 -4.41
N ARG A 244 -6.93 16.99 -4.02
CA ARG A 244 -8.15 17.76 -4.23
C ARG A 244 -7.99 19.20 -3.72
N GLY A 245 -8.25 20.15 -4.62
CA GLY A 245 -8.23 21.57 -4.30
C GLY A 245 -6.84 22.22 -4.36
N THR A 246 -5.80 21.46 -4.73
CA THR A 246 -4.47 22.00 -5.03
C THR A 246 -4.43 22.69 -6.39
N GLU A 247 -3.55 23.67 -6.57
CA GLU A 247 -3.34 24.30 -7.87
C GLU A 247 -2.76 23.31 -8.88
N ALA A 248 -3.10 23.48 -10.16
CA ALA A 248 -2.52 22.70 -11.24
C ALA A 248 -1.00 22.92 -11.31
N PRO A 249 -0.23 21.92 -11.76
CA PRO A 249 1.19 22.12 -11.98
C PRO A 249 1.40 23.22 -13.01
N ASP A 250 2.36 24.11 -12.73
CA ASP A 250 2.73 25.17 -13.66
C ASP A 250 3.63 24.58 -14.77
N PHE A 251 3.09 24.49 -15.98
CA PHE A 251 3.80 24.08 -17.19
C PHE A 251 4.12 25.27 -18.11
N SER A 252 4.13 26.51 -17.61
CA SER A 252 4.27 27.74 -18.40
C SER A 252 5.51 27.81 -19.31
N ASP A 253 6.55 27.04 -19.01
CA ASP A 253 7.76 26.92 -19.84
C ASP A 253 7.65 25.87 -20.96
N VAL A 254 6.50 25.19 -21.11
CA VAL A 254 6.25 24.14 -22.09
C VAL A 254 5.04 24.53 -22.95
N GLU A 255 5.15 24.40 -24.27
CA GLU A 255 3.98 24.60 -25.14
C GLU A 255 2.93 23.53 -24.84
N ALA A 256 1.69 23.97 -24.58
CA ALA A 256 0.57 23.08 -24.29
C ALA A 256 0.36 22.10 -25.46
N ASN A 257 0.47 20.80 -25.18
CA ASN A 257 0.29 19.76 -26.18
C ASN A 257 -1.11 19.15 -26.10
N GLU A 258 -2.07 19.74 -26.80
CA GLU A 258 -3.43 19.21 -26.92
C GLU A 258 -3.50 17.88 -27.71
N ALA A 259 -2.40 17.43 -28.33
CA ALA A 259 -2.41 16.16 -29.05
C ALA A 259 -2.54 14.96 -28.12
N LEU A 260 -2.07 15.09 -26.87
CA LEU A 260 -2.14 14.07 -25.83
C LEU A 260 -3.03 14.57 -24.69
N ASP A 261 -4.30 14.19 -24.69
CA ASP A 261 -5.24 14.69 -23.68
C ASP A 261 -6.26 13.63 -23.27
N LEU A 262 -6.41 13.43 -21.95
CA LEU A 262 -7.29 12.41 -21.36
C LEU A 262 -8.36 13.06 -20.49
N GLU A 263 -9.61 12.90 -20.89
CA GLU A 263 -10.75 13.42 -20.14
C GLU A 263 -11.37 12.31 -19.25
N PRO A 264 -11.35 12.45 -17.91
CA PRO A 264 -12.06 11.54 -17.02
C PRO A 264 -13.57 11.76 -17.04
N ARG A 265 -14.32 10.65 -16.96
CA ARG A 265 -15.78 10.64 -16.90
C ARG A 265 -16.26 9.60 -15.90
N LEU A 266 -17.34 9.92 -15.18
CA LEU A 266 -17.96 8.99 -14.24
C LEU A 266 -19.30 8.49 -14.77
N THR A 267 -19.55 7.18 -14.63
CA THR A 267 -20.86 6.59 -14.95
C THR A 267 -21.44 5.82 -13.77
N THR A 268 -22.76 5.91 -13.57
CA THR A 268 -23.48 5.19 -12.50
C THR A 268 -24.85 4.72 -12.98
N ALA A 269 -25.44 3.75 -12.28
CA ALA A 269 -26.84 3.38 -12.50
C ALA A 269 -27.78 4.57 -12.23
N ALA A 270 -28.85 4.71 -13.02
CA ALA A 270 -29.83 5.78 -12.87
C ALA A 270 -30.59 5.76 -11.52
N GLY A 271 -30.64 4.60 -10.87
CA GLY A 271 -31.26 4.44 -9.55
C GLY A 271 -30.29 4.59 -8.38
N LYS A 272 -29.02 4.94 -8.61
CA LYS A 272 -28.10 5.23 -7.51
C LYS A 272 -28.54 6.54 -6.84
N SER A 273 -28.76 6.48 -5.53
CA SER A 273 -29.14 7.62 -4.70
C SER A 273 -27.98 8.05 -3.80
N GLU A 274 -27.98 9.32 -3.41
CA GLU A 274 -26.96 9.92 -2.55
C GLU A 274 -26.88 9.22 -1.19
N GLY A 275 -25.66 8.85 -0.78
CA GLY A 275 -25.38 8.10 0.44
C GLY A 275 -25.83 6.64 0.46
N PHE A 276 -26.38 6.10 -0.64
CA PHE A 276 -26.79 4.69 -0.73
C PHE A 276 -25.79 3.84 -1.51
N ALA A 277 -25.76 2.54 -1.21
CA ALA A 277 -24.88 1.59 -1.88
C ALA A 277 -25.06 1.63 -3.40
N GLY A 278 -23.97 1.40 -4.13
CA GLY A 278 -24.00 1.40 -5.59
C GLY A 278 -22.62 1.64 -6.20
N VAL A 279 -22.52 1.38 -7.50
CA VAL A 279 -21.26 1.44 -8.23
C VAL A 279 -21.13 2.75 -8.99
N VAL A 280 -19.96 3.37 -8.90
CA VAL A 280 -19.54 4.48 -9.76
C VAL A 280 -18.32 4.02 -10.55
N ALA A 281 -18.38 4.12 -11.87
CA ALA A 281 -17.32 3.67 -12.76
C ALA A 281 -16.52 4.86 -13.29
N LEU A 282 -15.19 4.77 -13.23
CA LEU A 282 -14.26 5.71 -13.84
C LEU A 282 -13.95 5.26 -15.28
N ARG A 283 -14.32 6.12 -16.21
CA ARG A 283 -13.98 6.03 -17.63
C ARG A 283 -13.03 7.15 -17.97
N VAL A 284 -12.16 6.93 -18.95
CA VAL A 284 -11.28 7.97 -19.47
C VAL A 284 -11.37 7.92 -20.99
N LYS A 285 -11.51 9.09 -21.60
CA LYS A 285 -11.55 9.27 -23.04
C LYS A 285 -10.30 10.00 -23.49
N ASN A 286 -9.65 9.49 -24.54
CA ASN A 286 -8.64 10.28 -25.22
C ASN A 286 -9.34 11.29 -26.13
N VAL A 287 -9.22 12.57 -25.78
CA VAL A 287 -9.79 13.70 -26.54
C VAL A 287 -8.73 14.43 -27.37
N GLY A 288 -7.47 14.04 -27.22
CA GLY A 288 -6.37 14.45 -28.09
C GLY A 288 -6.41 13.79 -29.46
N THR A 289 -5.48 14.20 -30.31
CA THR A 289 -5.35 13.71 -31.69
C THR A 289 -4.39 12.54 -31.85
N GLU A 290 -3.57 12.26 -30.83
CA GLU A 290 -2.55 11.22 -30.85
C GLU A 290 -2.87 10.09 -29.87
N ARG A 291 -2.31 8.92 -30.14
CA ARG A 291 -2.47 7.77 -29.25
C ARG A 291 -1.78 8.05 -27.92
N TYR A 292 -2.52 7.88 -26.84
CA TYR A 292 -2.01 8.14 -25.51
C TYR A 292 -1.16 6.95 -25.03
N ASP A 293 0.14 6.99 -25.31
CA ASP A 293 1.07 5.91 -24.99
C ASP A 293 1.49 5.93 -23.51
N VAL A 294 1.43 4.74 -22.89
CA VAL A 294 1.73 4.51 -21.47
C VAL A 294 2.98 3.65 -21.27
N SER A 295 3.75 3.43 -22.33
CA SER A 295 4.95 2.59 -22.34
C SER A 295 6.13 3.26 -21.61
N GLN A 296 6.27 4.58 -21.76
CA GLN A 296 7.43 5.33 -21.24
C GLN A 296 7.23 5.79 -19.79
N ASN A 297 6.03 6.28 -19.47
CA ASN A 297 5.70 6.81 -18.15
C ASN A 297 4.41 6.18 -17.62
N PRO A 298 4.32 5.90 -16.29
CA PRO A 298 3.09 5.43 -15.69
C PRO A 298 2.05 6.55 -15.68
N VAL A 299 1.00 6.37 -16.48
CA VAL A 299 -0.16 7.25 -16.51
C VAL A 299 -1.07 6.91 -15.35
N ARG A 300 -1.42 7.91 -14.53
CA ARG A 300 -2.04 7.70 -13.23
C ARG A 300 -3.07 8.76 -12.91
N PHE A 301 -4.18 8.33 -12.30
CA PHE A 301 -5.24 9.19 -11.78
C PHE A 301 -5.39 9.01 -10.28
N ARG A 302 -5.47 10.12 -9.55
CA ARG A 302 -6.00 10.18 -8.20
C ARG A 302 -7.51 10.26 -8.24
N VAL A 303 -8.16 9.40 -7.48
CA VAL A 303 -9.62 9.37 -7.33
C VAL A 303 -9.91 9.51 -5.84
N GLU A 304 -10.43 10.68 -5.47
CA GLU A 304 -10.59 11.09 -4.08
C GLU A 304 -12.08 11.17 -3.72
N VAL A 305 -12.51 10.28 -2.84
CA VAL A 305 -13.88 10.18 -2.34
C VAL A 305 -13.98 11.01 -1.07
N GLY A 306 -14.48 12.25 -1.20
CA GLY A 306 -14.62 13.18 -0.09
C GLY A 306 -16.02 13.16 0.49
N THR A 307 -16.16 13.29 1.81
CA THR A 307 -17.46 13.52 2.46
C THR A 307 -17.89 14.96 2.24
N VAL A 308 -19.08 15.16 1.65
CA VAL A 308 -19.69 16.48 1.43
C VAL A 308 -20.88 16.76 2.36
N GLU A 309 -21.48 15.72 2.92
CA GLU A 309 -22.55 15.83 3.92
C GLU A 309 -22.53 14.60 4.83
N GLY A 310 -22.82 14.79 6.11
CA GLY A 310 -22.82 13.73 7.12
C GLY A 310 -21.70 13.88 8.16
N PRO A 311 -21.41 12.82 8.93
CA PRO A 311 -20.44 12.89 10.01
C PRO A 311 -18.99 12.91 9.51
N GLU A 312 -18.21 13.89 9.98
CA GLU A 312 -16.77 13.98 9.72
C GLU A 312 -15.96 12.90 10.45
N GLY A 313 -14.83 12.53 9.84
CA GLY A 313 -13.90 11.51 10.31
C GLY A 313 -14.46 10.10 10.26
N VAL A 314 -15.58 9.90 9.55
CA VAL A 314 -16.21 8.59 9.35
C VAL A 314 -16.03 8.17 7.91
N ASP A 315 -15.39 7.02 7.74
CA ASP A 315 -15.15 6.43 6.45
C ASP A 315 -16.36 5.63 5.95
N ARG A 316 -16.46 5.52 4.63
CA ARG A 316 -17.43 4.68 3.95
C ARG A 316 -16.68 3.59 3.19
N LEU A 317 -17.14 2.36 3.31
CA LEU A 317 -16.54 1.25 2.57
C LEU A 317 -16.67 1.52 1.06
N ASN A 318 -15.53 1.55 0.38
CA ASN A 318 -15.43 1.66 -1.07
C ASN A 318 -14.58 0.50 -1.59
N THR A 319 -15.19 -0.45 -2.32
CA THR A 319 -14.45 -1.57 -2.91
C THR A 319 -14.11 -1.28 -4.36
N ALA A 320 -12.82 -1.27 -4.69
CA ALA A 320 -12.35 -0.98 -6.03
C ALA A 320 -12.42 -2.19 -6.98
N GLY A 321 -12.98 -1.99 -8.17
CA GLY A 321 -12.86 -2.90 -9.31
C GLY A 321 -11.84 -2.40 -10.33
N ARG A 322 -11.28 -3.32 -11.12
CA ARG A 322 -10.20 -3.06 -12.08
C ARG A 322 -10.53 -3.65 -13.46
N PHE A 323 -10.34 -2.87 -14.52
CA PHE A 323 -10.78 -3.21 -15.86
C PHE A 323 -9.75 -2.80 -16.93
N ASN A 324 -9.81 -3.46 -18.09
CA ASN A 324 -9.01 -3.12 -19.28
C ASN A 324 -7.50 -2.98 -19.04
N GLY A 325 -6.97 -3.75 -18.09
CA GLY A 325 -5.56 -3.73 -17.72
C GLY A 325 -5.17 -2.66 -16.71
N ALA A 326 -6.06 -1.73 -16.36
CA ALA A 326 -5.77 -0.76 -15.32
C ALA A 326 -5.69 -1.43 -13.93
N HIS A 327 -4.87 -0.86 -13.06
CA HIS A 327 -4.78 -1.21 -11.64
C HIS A 327 -5.44 -0.11 -10.81
N VAL A 328 -6.11 -0.50 -9.72
CA VAL A 328 -6.64 0.45 -8.73
C VAL A 328 -6.07 0.07 -7.37
N GLN A 329 -5.34 1.00 -6.78
CA GLN A 329 -4.74 0.89 -5.46
C GLN A 329 -5.54 1.75 -4.47
N ASP A 330 -5.93 1.17 -3.34
CA ASP A 330 -6.47 1.92 -2.20
C ASP A 330 -5.30 2.51 -1.40
N LEU A 331 -5.28 3.83 -1.26
CA LEU A 331 -4.26 4.59 -0.54
C LEU A 331 -4.71 5.00 0.86
N GLY A 332 -5.88 4.52 1.30
CA GLY A 332 -6.38 4.70 2.65
C GLY A 332 -7.32 5.90 2.82
N PHE A 333 -7.77 6.07 4.06
CA PHE A 333 -8.68 7.13 4.48
C PHE A 333 -7.98 8.13 5.39
N ASP A 334 -8.05 9.40 5.03
CA ASP A 334 -7.65 10.50 5.90
C ASP A 334 -8.85 11.00 6.71
N LYS A 335 -8.77 10.77 8.04
CA LYS A 335 -9.80 11.22 8.99
C LYS A 335 -9.92 12.74 9.06
N ALA A 336 -8.84 13.49 8.82
CA ALA A 336 -8.85 14.94 8.96
C ALA A 336 -9.66 15.60 7.84
N SER A 337 -9.42 15.19 6.60
CA SER A 337 -10.17 15.64 5.41
C SER A 337 -11.44 14.84 5.12
N SER A 338 -11.70 13.76 5.86
CA SER A 338 -12.79 12.80 5.59
C SER A 338 -12.77 12.30 4.14
N THR A 339 -11.58 11.99 3.63
CA THR A 339 -11.37 11.63 2.23
C THR A 339 -10.68 10.28 2.12
N ARG A 340 -11.26 9.37 1.35
CA ARG A 340 -10.61 8.12 0.94
C ARG A 340 -9.97 8.28 -0.43
N VAL A 341 -8.75 7.83 -0.58
CA VAL A 341 -7.95 8.08 -1.78
C VAL A 341 -7.65 6.78 -2.51
N PHE A 342 -7.85 6.78 -3.82
CA PHE A 342 -7.45 5.69 -4.71
C PHE A 342 -6.49 6.22 -5.78
N GLU A 343 -5.57 5.36 -6.21
CA GLU A 343 -4.72 5.59 -7.38
C GLU A 343 -5.07 4.59 -8.48
N VAL A 344 -5.40 5.09 -9.67
CA VAL A 344 -5.71 4.29 -10.85
C VAL A 344 -4.54 4.40 -11.81
N THR A 345 -3.85 3.29 -12.09
CA THR A 345 -2.73 3.24 -13.03
C THR A 345 -3.15 2.59 -14.34
N LEU A 346 -2.87 3.26 -15.46
CA LEU A 346 -3.09 2.75 -16.81
C LEU A 346 -1.96 1.79 -17.22
N SER A 347 -2.32 0.65 -17.82
CA SER A 347 -1.35 -0.26 -18.41
C SER A 347 -1.41 -0.33 -19.93
N ASN A 348 -2.53 0.05 -20.54
CA ASN A 348 -2.73 -0.01 -22.00
C ASN A 348 -2.94 1.39 -22.57
N PRO A 349 -2.48 1.65 -23.80
CA PRO A 349 -2.70 2.92 -24.47
C PRO A 349 -4.19 3.12 -24.81
N ILE A 350 -4.56 4.38 -25.02
CA ILE A 350 -5.92 4.76 -25.47
C ILE A 350 -5.80 5.49 -26.81
N ASP A 351 -6.46 4.96 -27.84
CA ASP A 351 -6.43 5.54 -29.18
C ASP A 351 -7.27 6.84 -29.23
N PRO A 352 -6.99 7.77 -30.16
CA PRO A 352 -7.76 9.02 -30.29
C PRO A 352 -9.28 8.78 -30.39
N GLY A 353 -10.05 9.48 -29.56
CA GLY A 353 -11.51 9.37 -29.50
C GLY A 353 -12.03 8.13 -28.76
N GLN A 354 -11.18 7.19 -28.36
CA GLN A 354 -11.57 6.00 -27.61
C GLN A 354 -11.88 6.35 -26.15
N GLU A 355 -12.95 5.75 -25.61
CA GLU A 355 -13.30 5.79 -24.18
C GLU A 355 -13.12 4.40 -23.56
N VAL A 356 -12.44 4.32 -22.42
CA VAL A 356 -12.12 3.05 -21.74
C VAL A 356 -12.56 3.10 -20.28
N LEU A 357 -13.18 2.01 -19.81
CA LEU A 357 -13.44 1.78 -18.38
C LEU A 357 -12.15 1.36 -17.68
N LEU A 358 -11.69 2.12 -16.70
CA LEU A 358 -10.44 1.83 -15.97
C LEU A 358 -10.71 1.14 -14.65
N GLY A 359 -11.68 1.65 -13.90
CA GLY A 359 -11.98 1.18 -12.56
C GLY A 359 -13.42 1.46 -12.19
N ASN A 360 -13.84 0.89 -11.08
CA ASN A 360 -15.07 1.32 -10.42
C ASN A 360 -14.88 1.32 -8.91
N LEU A 361 -15.74 2.06 -8.23
CA LEU A 361 -15.86 2.07 -6.78
C LEU A 361 -17.26 1.57 -6.45
N ASN A 362 -17.33 0.42 -5.79
CA ASN A 362 -18.56 -0.07 -5.19
C ASN A 362 -18.70 0.54 -3.80
N PHE A 363 -19.60 1.51 -3.68
CA PHE A 363 -19.92 2.16 -2.42
C PHE A 363 -20.78 1.22 -1.58
N GLY A 364 -20.36 0.98 -0.34
CA GLY A 364 -21.21 0.43 0.71
C GLY A 364 -22.35 1.38 1.08
N ASP A 365 -23.27 0.92 1.94
CA ASP A 365 -24.30 1.80 2.46
C ASP A 365 -23.66 2.87 3.37
N GLY A 366 -23.99 4.14 3.14
CA GLY A 366 -23.45 5.27 3.90
C GLY A 366 -24.18 5.52 5.23
N ASN A 367 -25.17 4.70 5.60
CA ASN A 367 -25.91 4.87 6.84
C ASN A 367 -25.08 4.41 8.05
N THR A 368 -24.70 5.35 8.89
CA THR A 368 -23.97 5.09 10.14
C THR A 368 -24.82 5.46 11.35
N SER A 369 -24.42 5.03 12.53
CA SER A 369 -25.04 5.48 13.79
C SER A 369 -24.91 6.99 14.03
N ARG A 370 -24.00 7.67 13.31
CA ARG A 370 -23.74 9.12 13.39
C ARG A 370 -24.42 9.92 12.28
N GLY A 371 -25.18 9.27 11.39
CA GLY A 371 -25.84 9.89 10.25
C GLY A 371 -25.43 9.27 8.91
N ARG A 372 -26.12 9.69 7.84
CA ARG A 372 -25.82 9.26 6.47
C ARG A 372 -24.66 10.08 5.92
N ILE A 373 -23.67 9.39 5.36
CA ILE A 373 -22.55 9.97 4.64
C ILE A 373 -22.94 10.11 3.18
N ILE A 374 -22.77 11.30 2.62
CA ILE A 374 -22.87 11.57 1.18
C ILE A 374 -21.50 12.01 0.69
N ASN A 375 -21.04 11.38 -0.38
CA ASN A 375 -19.73 11.64 -0.95
C ASN A 375 -19.84 12.30 -2.32
N ASP A 376 -18.79 13.00 -2.72
CA ASP A 376 -18.49 13.27 -4.12
C ASP A 376 -17.13 12.67 -4.47
N ILE A 377 -16.75 12.73 -5.74
CA ILE A 377 -15.47 12.23 -6.23
C ILE A 377 -14.73 13.36 -6.92
N THR A 378 -13.46 13.53 -6.62
CA THR A 378 -12.54 14.36 -7.41
C THR A 378 -11.58 13.45 -8.17
N VAL A 379 -11.40 13.70 -9.46
CA VAL A 379 -10.45 12.97 -10.31
C VAL A 379 -9.34 13.92 -10.76
N THR A 380 -8.09 13.52 -10.54
CA THR A 380 -6.91 14.31 -10.92
C THR A 380 -5.89 13.42 -11.62
N GLN A 381 -5.46 13.78 -12.83
CA GLN A 381 -4.35 13.11 -13.50
C GLN A 381 -3.01 13.56 -12.90
N ILE A 382 -2.30 12.60 -12.29
CA ILE A 382 -1.03 12.85 -11.57
C ILE A 382 0.19 12.20 -12.25
N GLY A 383 -0.05 11.31 -13.21
CA GLY A 383 0.99 10.74 -14.08
C GLY A 383 0.56 10.89 -15.53
N ARG A 384 1.46 11.41 -16.38
CA ARG A 384 1.16 11.78 -17.76
C ARG A 384 2.11 11.10 -18.74
N ALA A 385 1.66 10.92 -19.97
CA ALA A 385 2.54 10.54 -21.07
C ALA A 385 3.62 11.62 -21.27
N ALA A 386 4.77 11.22 -21.82
CA ALA A 386 5.84 12.17 -22.09
C ALA A 386 5.35 13.24 -23.09
N GLY A 387 5.44 14.51 -22.70
CA GLY A 387 5.01 15.64 -23.53
C GLY A 387 3.55 16.04 -23.38
N ASP A 388 2.76 15.39 -22.52
CA ASP A 388 1.45 15.88 -22.10
C ASP A 388 1.60 16.89 -20.96
N THR A 389 1.05 18.09 -21.19
CA THR A 389 0.96 19.19 -20.21
C THR A 389 -0.45 19.76 -20.11
N SER A 390 -1.48 19.09 -20.65
CA SER A 390 -2.87 19.53 -20.50
C SER A 390 -3.28 19.42 -19.04
N THR A 391 -4.05 20.36 -18.52
CA THR A 391 -4.59 20.30 -17.14
C THR A 391 -6.06 20.70 -17.04
N ASP A 392 -6.62 21.19 -18.14
CA ASP A 392 -7.88 21.94 -18.14
C ASP A 392 -9.10 21.06 -17.85
N ASN A 393 -9.02 19.77 -18.20
CA ASN A 393 -10.13 18.83 -18.11
C ASN A 393 -9.82 17.60 -17.26
N ASP A 394 -8.66 17.55 -16.61
CA ASP A 394 -8.18 16.37 -15.88
C ASP A 394 -7.51 16.70 -14.53
N TRP A 395 -7.45 17.97 -14.14
CA TRP A 395 -6.99 18.41 -12.83
C TRP A 395 -8.16 18.84 -11.93
N ASN A 396 -8.29 18.20 -10.75
CA ASN A 396 -9.34 18.49 -9.77
C ASN A 396 -10.78 18.45 -10.32
N VAL A 397 -11.04 17.52 -11.23
CA VAL A 397 -12.34 17.40 -11.90
C VAL A 397 -13.37 16.83 -10.96
N ASN A 398 -14.43 17.59 -10.66
CA ASN A 398 -15.46 17.18 -9.71
C ASN A 398 -16.52 16.28 -10.37
N SER A 399 -16.99 15.28 -9.64
CA SER A 399 -18.03 14.35 -10.08
C SER A 399 -19.34 15.04 -10.46
N ALA A 400 -19.68 16.19 -9.87
CA ALA A 400 -20.84 16.98 -10.29
C ALA A 400 -20.78 17.36 -11.77
N ASP A 401 -19.59 17.54 -12.33
CA ASP A 401 -19.37 18.02 -13.71
C ASP A 401 -19.18 16.88 -14.72
N ILE A 402 -18.75 15.70 -14.26
CA ILE A 402 -18.42 14.58 -15.15
C ILE A 402 -19.26 13.32 -14.96
N THR A 403 -20.23 13.30 -14.04
CA THR A 403 -21.05 12.10 -13.81
C THR A 403 -22.30 12.05 -14.69
N TYR A 404 -22.49 10.91 -15.35
CA TYR A 404 -23.67 10.56 -16.10
C TYR A 404 -24.24 9.22 -15.63
N THR A 405 -25.53 9.01 -15.86
CA THR A 405 -26.15 7.70 -15.70
C THR A 405 -25.72 6.79 -16.86
N ASP A 406 -25.81 5.47 -16.70
CA ASP A 406 -25.56 4.51 -17.78
C ASP A 406 -26.46 4.75 -19.01
N GLY A 407 -27.61 5.40 -18.81
CA GLY A 407 -28.52 5.87 -19.87
C GLY A 407 -28.16 7.22 -20.48
N GLY A 408 -26.99 7.79 -20.16
CA GLY A 408 -26.45 9.03 -20.73
C GLY A 408 -27.02 10.33 -20.16
N LYS A 409 -27.94 10.28 -19.18
CA LYS A 409 -28.46 11.49 -18.52
C LYS A 409 -27.48 12.01 -17.48
N LYS A 410 -27.38 13.33 -17.32
CA LYS A 410 -26.58 13.97 -16.27
C LYS A 410 -27.00 13.48 -14.87
N HIS A 411 -26.03 13.19 -14.01
CA HIS A 411 -26.23 12.82 -12.59
C HIS A 411 -25.74 13.95 -11.68
N SER A 412 -26.20 14.01 -10.41
CA SER A 412 -25.77 15.06 -9.46
C SER A 412 -24.29 14.98 -9.08
N GLY A 413 -23.64 13.83 -9.37
CA GLY A 413 -22.28 13.54 -8.93
C GLY A 413 -22.11 13.31 -7.43
N ARG A 414 -23.21 13.23 -6.67
CA ARG A 414 -23.21 12.91 -5.24
C ARG A 414 -23.63 11.45 -5.04
N PHE A 415 -23.00 10.73 -4.10
CA PHE A 415 -23.01 9.26 -4.06
C PHE A 415 -23.20 8.65 -2.70
#